data_AF-A0AAW8RB34-F1
#
_entry.id   AF-A0AAW8RB34-F1
#
_cell.length_a   1.000
_cell.length_b   1.000
_cell.length_c   1.000
_cell.angle_alpha   90.00
_cell.angle_beta   90.00
_cell.angle_gamma   90.00
#
_symmetry.space_group_name_H-M   'P 1'
#
loop_
_entity.id
_entity.type
_entity.pdbx_description
1 polymer ?
#
loop_
_entity_poly.entity_id
_entity_poly.type
_entity_poly.pdbx_seq_one_letter_code
_entity_poly.pdbx_strand_id
1 'polypeptide(L)' 'MIEDNWKDTVIYYVEFTTLKNIKINKAIVLDINYSIEEVTNIINKNFSNIKEINRIDYWEDCLSLKIN' A
#
# COMPACT_ATOMS: atom_id res chain seq x y z
N MET A 1 3.99 -16.99 -21.06
CA MET A 1 2.77 -16.68 -20.28
C MET A 1 3.00 -15.39 -19.51
N ILE A 2 1.95 -14.59 -19.24
CA ILE A 2 2.11 -13.31 -18.49
C ILE A 2 2.76 -13.60 -17.13
N GLU A 3 2.35 -14.71 -16.55
CA GLU A 3 2.79 -15.31 -15.30
C GLU A 3 4.28 -15.69 -15.29
N ASP A 4 4.96 -15.77 -16.44
CA ASP A 4 6.40 -16.10 -16.46
C ASP A 4 7.25 -14.95 -15.89
N ASN A 5 6.82 -13.70 -16.11
CA ASN A 5 7.57 -12.50 -15.72
C ASN A 5 6.82 -11.62 -14.72
N TRP A 6 5.51 -11.80 -14.59
CA TRP A 6 4.63 -10.92 -13.80
C TRP A 6 3.97 -11.67 -12.65
N LYS A 7 3.73 -10.95 -11.55
CA LYS A 7 2.93 -11.42 -10.41
C LYS A 7 1.75 -10.48 -10.18
N ASP A 8 0.62 -11.05 -9.77
CA ASP A 8 -0.55 -10.29 -9.36
C ASP A 8 -0.29 -9.56 -8.04
N THR A 9 -0.71 -8.30 -8.01
CA THR A 9 -0.55 -7.37 -6.90
C THR A 9 -1.75 -6.43 -6.85
N VAL A 10 -1.84 -5.63 -5.79
CA VAL A 10 -2.93 -4.70 -5.56
C VAL A 10 -2.39 -3.30 -5.29
N ILE A 11 -3.05 -2.30 -5.86
CA ILE A 11 -2.84 -0.89 -5.54
C ILE A 11 -3.79 -0.49 -4.41
N TYR A 12 -3.24 0.02 -3.32
CA TYR A 12 -4.01 0.67 -2.27
C TYR A 12 -3.84 2.18 -2.34
N TYR A 13 -4.95 2.91 -2.22
CA TYR A 13 -4.93 4.33 -1.91
C TYR A 13 -4.85 4.51 -0.39
N VAL A 14 -3.86 5.27 0.07
CA VAL A 14 -3.63 5.52 1.49
C VAL A 14 -3.58 7.01 1.75
N GLU A 15 -4.39 7.46 2.70
CA GLU A 15 -4.36 8.81 3.26
C GLU A 15 -3.96 8.75 4.73
N PHE A 16 -2.99 9.58 5.12
CA PHE A 16 -2.55 9.70 6.51
C PHE A 16 -2.21 11.15 6.87
N THR A 17 -2.34 11.47 8.15
CA THR A 17 -1.91 12.74 8.72
C THR A 17 -0.56 12.54 9.41
N THR A 18 0.40 13.41 9.13
CA THR A 18 1.72 13.38 9.77
C THR A 18 1.72 14.07 11.15
N LEU A 19 2.78 13.88 11.93
CA LEU A 19 2.98 14.57 13.22
C LEU A 19 3.00 16.10 13.11
N LYS A 20 3.27 16.65 11.91
CA LYS A 20 3.21 18.09 11.60
C LYS A 20 1.81 18.55 11.18
N ASN A 21 0.78 17.70 11.33
CA ASN A 21 -0.60 17.93 10.87
C ASN A 21 -0.72 18.18 9.35
N ILE A 22 0.19 17.62 8.56
CA ILE A 22 0.11 17.64 7.09
C ILE A 22 -0.56 16.34 6.64
N LYS A 23 -1.61 16.45 5.81
CA LYS A 23 -2.28 15.32 5.16
C LYS A 23 -1.52 14.91 3.89
N ILE A 24 -1.23 13.62 3.75
CA ILE A 24 -0.50 13.06 2.62
C ILE A 24 -1.31 11.90 2.03
N ASN A 25 -1.39 11.88 0.70
CA ASN A 25 -2.02 10.82 -0.07
C ASN A 25 -0.97 10.10 -0.92
N LYS A 26 -1.03 8.77 -0.94
CA LYS A 26 -0.13 7.90 -1.72
C LYS A 26 -0.89 6.70 -2.28
N ALA A 27 -0.47 6.27 -3.46
CA ALA A 27 -0.74 4.92 -3.95
C ALA A 27 0.42 4.01 -3.54
N ILE A 28 0.12 2.83 -3.01
CA ILE A 28 1.13 1.81 -2.69
C ILE A 28 0.77 0.51 -3.39
N VAL A 29 1.78 -0.24 -3.80
CA VAL A 29 1.61 -1.56 -4.43
C VAL A 29 2.02 -2.63 -3.43
N LEU A 30 1.12 -3.57 -3.14
CA LEU A 30 1.35 -4.68 -2.22
C LEU A 30 0.87 -6.01 -2.84
N ASP A 31 1.21 -7.12 -2.21
CA ASP A 31 0.69 -8.44 -2.59
C ASP A 31 -0.84 -8.51 -2.39
N ILE A 32 -1.54 -9.32 -3.20
CA ILE A 32 -3.00 -9.45 -3.18
C ILE A 32 -3.55 -10.04 -1.87
N ASN A 33 -2.70 -10.72 -1.11
CA ASN A 33 -3.12 -11.52 0.04
C ASN A 33 -3.21 -10.74 1.36
N TYR A 34 -2.95 -9.43 1.37
CA TYR A 34 -2.98 -8.64 2.60
C TYR A 34 -4.38 -8.17 2.98
N SER A 35 -4.78 -8.45 4.21
CA SER A 35 -5.92 -7.82 4.87
C SER A 35 -5.65 -6.33 5.15
N ILE A 36 -6.70 -5.54 5.35
CA ILE A 36 -6.58 -4.11 5.70
C ILE A 36 -5.77 -3.91 6.99
N GLU A 37 -5.86 -4.83 7.96
CA GLU A 37 -5.06 -4.78 9.19
C GLU A 37 -3.56 -4.95 8.90
N GLU A 38 -3.20 -5.90 8.03
CA GLU A 38 -1.81 -6.10 7.62
C GLU A 38 -1.29 -4.90 6.82
N VAL A 39 -2.08 -4.34 5.92
CA VAL A 39 -1.73 -3.11 5.18
C VAL A 39 -1.48 -1.95 6.17
N THR A 40 -2.34 -1.80 7.18
CA THR A 40 -2.17 -0.81 8.25
C THR A 40 -0.85 -1.00 8.99
N ASN A 41 -0.53 -2.24 9.37
CA ASN A 41 0.72 -2.57 10.04
C ASN A 41 1.95 -2.31 9.16
N ILE A 42 1.88 -2.63 7.87
CA ILE A 42 2.94 -2.32 6.89
C ILE A 42 3.18 -0.83 6.81
N ILE A 43 2.12 -0.02 6.71
CA ILE A 43 2.22 1.44 6.65
C ILE A 43 2.87 1.97 7.94
N ASN A 44 2.34 1.60 9.11
CA ASN A 44 2.88 2.06 10.41
C ASN A 44 4.34 1.66 10.62
N LYS A 45 4.76 0.49 10.14
CA LYS A 45 6.14 0.01 10.26
C LYS A 45 7.11 0.75 9.33
N ASN A 46 6.69 1.08 8.11
CA ASN A 46 7.58 1.59 7.07
C ASN A 46 7.51 3.11 6.90
N PHE A 47 6.42 3.75 7.30
CA PHE A 47 6.23 5.19 7.12
C PHE A 47 6.52 5.88 8.46
N SER A 48 7.61 6.64 8.50
CA SER A 48 7.94 7.46 9.67
C SER A 48 7.00 8.66 9.80
N ASN A 49 6.80 9.15 11.03
CA ASN A 49 6.08 10.39 11.34
C ASN A 49 4.57 10.40 11.02
N ILE A 50 3.92 9.23 11.00
CA ILE A 50 2.47 9.15 10.95
C ILE A 50 1.90 9.49 12.34
N LYS A 51 0.91 10.38 12.36
CA LYS A 51 0.07 10.67 13.52
C LYS A 51 -1.16 9.77 13.53
N GLU A 52 -1.81 9.65 12.38
CA GLU A 52 -3.00 8.81 12.18
C GLU A 52 -3.10 8.41 10.71
N ILE A 53 -3.63 7.21 10.46
CA ILE A 53 -4.04 6.77 9.12
C ILE A 53 -5.52 7.11 9.00
N ASN A 54 -5.87 7.93 8.02
CA ASN A 54 -7.24 8.42 7.85
C ASN A 54 -8.06 7.46 6.98
N ARG A 55 -7.41 6.85 5.98
CA ARG A 55 -8.08 6.02 4.98
C ARG A 55 -7.12 5.04 4.32
N ILE A 56 -7.60 3.82 4.11
CA ILE A 56 -6.98 2.82 3.24
C ILE A 56 -8.11 2.24 2.38
N ASP A 57 -8.00 2.35 1.06
CA ASP A 57 -8.93 1.72 0.14
C ASP A 57 -8.17 0.86 -0.85
N TYR A 58 -8.78 -0.27 -1.21
CA TYR A 58 -8.42 -0.97 -2.43
C TYR A 58 -8.73 -0.05 -3.63
N TRP A 59 -7.78 0.11 -4.54
CA TRP A 59 -7.96 0.91 -5.75
C TRP A 59 -8.12 0.02 -6.98
N GLU A 60 -7.12 -0.82 -7.30
CA GLU A 60 -7.12 -1.63 -8.52
C GLU A 60 -6.17 -2.83 -8.40
N ASP A 61 -6.49 -3.92 -9.10
CA ASP A 61 -5.57 -5.03 -9.35
C ASP A 61 -4.48 -4.58 -10.33
N CYS A 62 -3.24 -5.01 -10.10
CA CYS A 62 -2.14 -4.68 -11.00
C CYS A 62 -1.11 -5.79 -11.10
N LEU A 63 -0.29 -5.72 -12.14
CA LEU A 63 0.84 -6.62 -12.33
C LEU A 63 2.14 -5.93 -11.92
N SER A 64 2.97 -6.64 -11.16
CA SER A 64 4.34 -6.21 -10.86
C SER A 64 5.35 -7.20 -11.44
N LEU A 65 6.49 -6.68 -11.86
CA LEU A 65 7.56 -7.50 -12.44
C LEU A 65 8.20 -8.36 -11.36
N LYS A 66 8.36 -9.66 -11.61
CA LYS A 66 9.12 -10.56 -10.74
C LYS A 66 10.59 -10.13 -10.78
N ILE A 67 11.11 -9.68 -9.64
CA ILE A 67 12.53 -9.42 -9.48
C ILE A 67 13.13 -10.74 -8.95
N ASN A 68 13.99 -11.35 -9.77
CA ASN A 68 14.72 -12.58 -9.43
C ASN A 68 15.68 -12.40 -8.27
#